data_AF-A0A2E9JHL1-F1
#
_entry.id   AF-A0A2E9JHL1-F1
#
_cell.length_a   1.000
_cell.length_b   1.000
_cell.length_c   1.000
_cell.angle_alpha   90.00
_cell.angle_beta   90.00
_cell.angle_gamma   90.00
#
_symmetry.space_group_name_H-M   'P 1'
#
loop_
_entity.id
_entity.type
_entity.pdbx_description
1 polymer ?
#
loop_
_entity_poly.entity_id
_entity_poly.type
_entity_poly.pdbx_seq_one_letter_code
_entity_poly.pdbx_strand_id
1 'polypeptide(L)'
;MTLKQALALAREKIEDGRHDEAKQIYEQILASQPNNAEVLYVVGMSILQHGDVQGAESLLRKATTLDPNKAKYFSELGHALKEQGKQEECTDLFRHAIDLDPGDFRACSGLAYSLMPGEPYGEVISRFHAHLKPKTYIEIGIETGITLANAKPPTIAIGIDPKPVINVEFEAITKIYSVPSDNFFENYNLAEEMEHLTVDFSFLDGLHLFEQTLKDFMNVEKFSTPNTVVVIHDCLPLNTFTAARERQSRFWTGDPWKIIPCLKQYRPDLNLSVISAPPTGLGMITNLDSSSTVLHDNWQAILDEYVDMEYTVAEEDRESFFNIVINDWPTILDRLQQ
;
A
#
# COMPACT_ATOMS: atom_id res chain seq x y z
N MET A 1 -19.99 -31.14 -21.75
CA MET A 1 -19.23 -30.52 -20.65
C MET A 1 -19.60 -29.04 -20.60
N THR A 2 -19.92 -28.48 -19.43
CA THR A 2 -20.18 -27.03 -19.29
C THR A 2 -18.87 -26.24 -19.41
N LEU A 3 -18.94 -24.93 -19.69
CA LEU A 3 -17.74 -24.07 -19.73
C LEU A 3 -16.92 -24.19 -18.43
N LYS A 4 -17.59 -24.16 -17.27
CA LYS A 4 -16.94 -24.32 -15.96
C LYS A 4 -16.21 -25.65 -15.82
N GLN A 5 -16.81 -26.74 -16.28
CA GLN A 5 -16.17 -28.06 -16.26
C GLN A 5 -15.00 -28.14 -17.24
N ALA A 6 -15.12 -27.51 -18.41
CA ALA A 6 -14.06 -27.48 -19.42
C ALA A 6 -12.83 -26.72 -18.91
N LEU A 7 -13.03 -25.57 -18.28
CA LEU A 7 -11.96 -24.78 -17.67
C LEU A 7 -11.33 -25.50 -16.48
N ALA A 8 -12.12 -26.18 -15.65
CA ALA A 8 -11.59 -26.99 -14.55
C ALA A 8 -10.71 -28.13 -15.07
N LEU A 9 -11.15 -28.84 -16.09
CA LEU A 9 -10.37 -29.90 -16.74
C LEU A 9 -9.08 -29.34 -17.35
N ALA A 10 -9.14 -28.20 -18.05
CA ALA A 10 -7.95 -27.57 -18.63
C ALA A 10 -6.91 -27.20 -17.57
N ARG A 11 -7.36 -26.69 -16.40
CA ARG A 11 -6.46 -26.39 -15.27
C ARG A 11 -5.80 -27.65 -14.69
N GLU A 12 -6.58 -28.72 -14.47
CA GLU A 12 -6.04 -30.02 -14.05
C GLU A 12 -4.95 -30.52 -15.02
N LYS A 13 -5.17 -30.37 -16.33
CA LYS A 13 -4.14 -30.73 -17.33
C LYS A 13 -2.87 -29.91 -17.20
N ILE A 14 -2.95 -28.62 -16.88
CA ILE A 14 -1.76 -27.80 -16.66
C ILE A 14 -1.03 -28.23 -15.39
N GLU A 15 -1.75 -28.48 -14.29
CA GLU A 15 -1.16 -28.94 -13.02
C GLU A 15 -0.39 -30.26 -13.20
N ASP A 16 -0.87 -31.13 -14.09
CA ASP A 16 -0.20 -32.38 -14.47
C ASP A 16 0.95 -32.21 -15.49
N GLY A 17 1.27 -30.98 -15.91
CA GLY A 17 2.28 -30.69 -16.94
C GLY A 17 1.84 -31.04 -18.38
N ARG A 18 0.55 -31.32 -18.60
CA ARG A 18 -0.03 -31.73 -19.89
C ARG A 18 -0.56 -30.54 -20.66
N HIS A 19 0.34 -29.61 -20.99
CA HIS A 19 0.00 -28.32 -21.61
C HIS A 19 -0.73 -28.45 -22.96
N ASP A 20 -0.37 -29.44 -23.78
CA ASP A 20 -1.02 -29.66 -25.08
C ASP A 20 -2.50 -30.08 -24.93
N GLU A 21 -2.82 -30.92 -23.95
CA GLU A 21 -4.22 -31.32 -23.66
C GLU A 21 -5.05 -30.12 -23.18
N ALA A 22 -4.47 -29.28 -22.32
CA ALA A 22 -5.12 -28.05 -21.87
C ALA A 22 -5.41 -27.10 -23.05
N LYS A 23 -4.45 -26.93 -23.96
CA LYS A 23 -4.58 -26.11 -25.16
C LYS A 23 -5.72 -26.60 -26.05
N GLN A 24 -5.82 -27.91 -26.30
CA GLN A 24 -6.92 -28.48 -27.08
C GLN A 24 -8.29 -28.18 -26.45
N ILE A 25 -8.40 -28.20 -25.12
CA ILE A 25 -9.64 -27.84 -24.42
C ILE A 25 -9.97 -26.37 -24.63
N TYR A 26 -8.99 -25.47 -24.51
CA TYR A 26 -9.19 -24.04 -24.78
C TYR A 26 -9.61 -23.78 -26.23
N GLU A 27 -8.99 -24.46 -27.21
CA GLU A 27 -9.34 -24.36 -28.63
C GLU A 27 -10.79 -24.83 -28.88
N GLN A 28 -11.23 -25.91 -28.23
CA GLN A 28 -12.63 -26.37 -28.32
C GLN A 28 -13.61 -25.36 -27.72
N ILE A 29 -13.27 -24.78 -26.56
CA ILE A 29 -14.07 -23.72 -25.92
C ILE A 29 -14.21 -22.53 -26.89
N LEU A 30 -13.08 -22.05 -27.42
CA LEU A 30 -13.04 -20.90 -28.33
C LEU A 30 -13.73 -21.18 -29.66
N ALA A 31 -13.61 -22.39 -30.21
CA ALA A 31 -14.30 -22.78 -31.45
C ALA A 31 -15.83 -22.77 -31.28
N SER A 32 -16.33 -23.14 -30.09
CA SER A 32 -17.77 -23.10 -29.81
C SER A 32 -18.33 -21.69 -29.65
N GLN A 33 -17.51 -20.75 -29.17
CA GLN A 33 -17.92 -19.38 -28.81
C GLN A 33 -16.84 -18.34 -29.17
N PRO A 34 -16.48 -18.19 -30.46
CA PRO A 34 -15.28 -17.46 -30.87
C PRO A 34 -15.34 -15.95 -30.60
N ASN A 35 -16.54 -15.38 -30.41
CA ASN A 35 -16.78 -13.96 -30.16
C ASN A 35 -17.54 -13.73 -28.85
N ASN A 36 -17.45 -14.66 -27.89
CA ASN A 36 -17.95 -14.42 -26.55
C ASN A 36 -16.84 -13.76 -25.71
N ALA A 37 -17.02 -12.48 -25.37
CA ALA A 37 -16.02 -11.70 -24.64
C ALA A 37 -15.64 -12.33 -23.29
N GLU A 38 -16.62 -12.89 -22.57
CA GLU A 38 -16.37 -13.56 -21.28
C GLU A 38 -15.55 -14.83 -21.46
N VAL A 39 -15.82 -15.61 -22.52
CA VAL A 39 -15.03 -16.81 -22.81
C VAL A 39 -13.59 -16.44 -23.17
N LEU A 40 -13.40 -15.42 -24.02
CA LEU A 40 -12.07 -14.92 -24.39
C LEU A 40 -11.30 -14.43 -23.17
N TYR A 41 -11.96 -13.66 -22.30
CA TYR A 41 -11.41 -13.19 -21.03
C TYR A 41 -11.01 -14.36 -20.11
N VAL A 42 -11.91 -15.30 -19.84
CA VAL A 42 -11.63 -16.39 -18.89
C VAL A 42 -10.52 -17.32 -19.42
N VAL A 43 -10.49 -17.62 -20.72
CA VAL A 43 -9.39 -18.39 -21.32
C VAL A 43 -8.09 -17.59 -21.28
N GLY A 44 -8.14 -16.29 -21.63
CA GLY A 44 -6.99 -15.38 -21.60
C GLY A 44 -6.34 -15.30 -20.22
N MET A 45 -7.13 -15.10 -19.16
CA MET A 45 -6.65 -15.15 -17.78
C MET A 45 -6.02 -16.49 -17.44
N SER A 46 -6.67 -17.59 -17.84
CA SER A 46 -6.20 -18.93 -17.52
C SER A 46 -4.83 -19.19 -18.14
N ILE A 47 -4.61 -18.82 -19.40
CA ILE A 47 -3.31 -19.03 -20.05
C ILE A 47 -2.24 -18.04 -19.58
N LEU A 48 -2.62 -16.81 -19.18
CA LEU A 48 -1.72 -15.84 -18.55
C LEU A 48 -1.12 -16.40 -17.25
N GLN A 49 -1.96 -16.97 -16.37
CA GLN A 49 -1.53 -17.59 -15.12
C GLN A 49 -0.50 -18.73 -15.34
N HIS A 50 -0.46 -19.31 -16.54
CA HIS A 50 0.44 -20.41 -16.90
C HIS A 50 1.53 -20.00 -17.91
N GLY A 51 1.77 -18.70 -18.07
CA GLY A 51 2.94 -18.15 -18.75
C GLY A 51 2.80 -17.90 -20.25
N ASP A 52 1.66 -18.19 -20.88
CA ASP A 52 1.42 -17.80 -22.28
C ASP A 52 0.90 -16.35 -22.36
N VAL A 53 1.82 -15.42 -22.11
CA VAL A 53 1.51 -13.99 -22.00
C VAL A 53 1.07 -13.41 -23.35
N GLN A 54 1.68 -13.83 -24.46
CA GLN A 54 1.32 -13.36 -25.80
C GLN A 54 -0.06 -13.89 -26.25
N GLY A 55 -0.36 -15.17 -25.96
CA GLY A 55 -1.68 -15.73 -26.19
C GLY A 55 -2.74 -15.01 -25.38
N ALA A 56 -2.46 -14.73 -24.10
CA ALA A 56 -3.35 -13.98 -23.23
C ALA A 56 -3.65 -12.57 -23.77
N GLU A 57 -2.62 -11.81 -24.16
CA GLU A 57 -2.79 -10.48 -24.76
C GLU A 57 -3.74 -10.53 -25.96
N SER A 58 -3.56 -11.48 -26.88
CA SER A 58 -4.41 -11.59 -28.07
C SER A 58 -5.88 -11.82 -27.72
N LEU A 59 -6.16 -12.74 -26.79
CA LEU A 59 -7.53 -13.04 -26.35
C LEU A 59 -8.15 -11.86 -25.58
N LEU A 60 -7.38 -11.23 -24.69
CA LEU A 60 -7.84 -10.11 -23.87
C LEU A 60 -8.11 -8.86 -24.71
N ARG A 61 -7.27 -8.53 -25.70
CA ARG A 61 -7.56 -7.44 -26.66
C ARG A 61 -8.84 -7.68 -27.44
N LYS A 62 -9.13 -8.93 -27.80
CA LYS A 62 -10.39 -9.28 -28.45
C LYS A 62 -11.57 -9.12 -27.48
N ALA A 63 -11.40 -9.50 -26.22
CA ALA A 63 -12.43 -9.32 -25.19
C ALA A 63 -12.76 -7.83 -24.96
N THR A 64 -11.76 -6.95 -24.84
CA THR A 64 -11.97 -5.49 -24.68
C THR A 64 -12.63 -4.85 -25.89
N THR A 65 -12.35 -5.36 -27.10
CA THR A 65 -13.01 -4.89 -28.34
C THR A 65 -14.49 -5.30 -28.38
N LEU A 66 -14.82 -6.49 -27.88
CA LEU A 66 -16.19 -7.03 -27.93
C LEU A 66 -17.09 -6.47 -26.82
N ASP A 67 -16.53 -6.14 -25.66
CA ASP A 67 -17.24 -5.46 -24.57
C ASP A 67 -16.35 -4.36 -23.95
N PRO A 68 -16.43 -3.13 -24.47
CA PRO A 68 -15.57 -2.02 -24.05
C PRO A 68 -15.97 -1.41 -22.69
N ASN A 69 -17.02 -1.93 -22.04
CA ASN A 69 -17.51 -1.39 -20.76
C ASN A 69 -17.18 -2.32 -19.57
N LYS A 70 -16.29 -3.29 -19.75
CA LYS A 70 -15.87 -4.22 -18.69
C LYS A 70 -14.47 -3.89 -18.19
N ALA A 71 -14.39 -3.13 -17.09
CA ALA A 71 -13.15 -2.77 -16.40
C ALA A 71 -12.18 -3.96 -16.24
N LYS A 72 -12.70 -5.10 -15.76
CA LYS A 72 -11.91 -6.34 -15.57
C LYS A 72 -11.17 -6.83 -16.81
N TYR A 73 -11.68 -6.57 -18.02
CA TYR A 73 -11.00 -6.98 -19.27
C TYR A 73 -9.77 -6.12 -19.53
N PHE A 74 -9.88 -4.82 -19.26
CA PHE A 74 -8.76 -3.88 -19.40
C PHE A 74 -7.73 -4.08 -18.29
N SER A 75 -8.14 -4.35 -17.05
CA SER A 75 -7.20 -4.59 -15.96
C SER A 75 -6.37 -5.88 -16.15
N GLU A 76 -6.98 -6.97 -16.64
CA GLU A 76 -6.22 -8.18 -16.99
C GLU A 76 -5.33 -7.98 -18.24
N LEU A 77 -5.77 -7.21 -19.23
CA LEU A 77 -4.91 -6.86 -20.37
C LEU A 77 -3.71 -6.03 -19.90
N GLY A 78 -3.93 -5.03 -19.05
CA GLY A 78 -2.85 -4.24 -18.44
C GLY A 78 -1.85 -5.12 -17.70
N HIS A 79 -2.32 -6.11 -16.94
CA HIS A 79 -1.45 -7.10 -16.29
C HIS A 79 -0.59 -7.89 -17.29
N ALA A 80 -1.20 -8.42 -18.35
CA ALA A 80 -0.48 -9.14 -19.40
C ALA A 80 0.56 -8.26 -20.14
N LEU A 81 0.28 -6.96 -20.33
CA LEU A 81 1.23 -6.03 -20.94
C LEU A 81 2.37 -5.64 -19.99
N LYS A 82 2.09 -5.52 -18.69
CA LYS A 82 3.09 -5.28 -17.66
C LYS A 82 4.12 -6.41 -17.61
N GLU A 83 3.70 -7.68 -17.66
CA GLU A 83 4.61 -8.84 -17.71
C GLU A 83 5.52 -8.85 -18.95
N GLN A 84 5.09 -8.19 -20.03
CA GLN A 84 5.89 -8.01 -21.26
C GLN A 84 6.77 -6.75 -21.24
N GLY A 85 6.77 -5.96 -20.17
CA GLY A 85 7.51 -4.70 -20.07
C GLY A 85 6.91 -3.55 -20.89
N LYS A 86 5.67 -3.67 -21.36
CA LYS A 86 4.96 -2.62 -22.11
C LYS A 86 4.33 -1.61 -21.14
N GLN A 87 5.19 -0.86 -20.45
CA GLN A 87 4.84 -0.06 -19.27
C GLN A 87 3.86 1.10 -19.55
N GLU A 88 4.03 1.82 -20.66
CA GLU A 88 3.16 2.95 -21.01
C GLU A 88 1.73 2.46 -21.30
N GLU A 89 1.60 1.47 -22.18
CA GLU A 89 0.30 0.92 -22.56
C GLU A 89 -0.42 0.25 -21.38
N CYS A 90 0.29 -0.46 -20.49
CA CYS A 90 -0.36 -1.07 -19.33
C CYS A 90 -0.92 -0.01 -18.35
N THR A 91 -0.21 1.10 -18.18
CA THR A 91 -0.62 2.19 -17.29
C THR A 91 -1.90 2.85 -17.80
N ASP A 92 -2.00 3.11 -19.10
CA ASP A 92 -3.21 3.66 -19.72
C ASP A 92 -4.41 2.71 -19.61
N LEU A 93 -4.19 1.40 -19.74
CA LEU A 93 -5.24 0.42 -19.55
C LEU A 93 -5.72 0.34 -18.10
N PHE A 94 -4.82 0.47 -17.12
CA PHE A 94 -5.22 0.53 -15.71
C PHE A 94 -6.01 1.80 -15.41
N ARG A 95 -5.60 2.96 -15.94
CA ARG A 95 -6.39 4.21 -15.82
C ARG A 95 -7.77 4.03 -16.43
N HIS A 96 -7.87 3.48 -17.64
CA HIS A 96 -9.15 3.24 -18.27
C HIS A 96 -10.04 2.26 -17.52
N ALA A 97 -9.46 1.20 -16.95
CA ALA A 97 -10.20 0.26 -16.09
C ALA A 97 -10.75 0.95 -14.83
N ILE A 98 -9.99 1.86 -14.21
CA ILE A 98 -10.43 2.67 -13.06
C ILE A 98 -11.52 3.66 -13.46
N ASP A 99 -11.47 4.25 -14.66
CA ASP A 99 -12.54 5.12 -15.16
C ASP A 99 -13.87 4.37 -15.31
N LEU A 100 -13.81 3.08 -15.67
CA LEU A 100 -14.98 2.21 -15.81
C LEU A 100 -15.48 1.67 -14.45
N ASP A 101 -14.56 1.28 -13.56
CA ASP A 101 -14.83 0.79 -12.22
C ASP A 101 -13.73 1.27 -11.25
N PRO A 102 -13.97 2.36 -10.51
CA PRO A 102 -13.01 2.89 -9.55
C PRO A 102 -12.62 1.89 -8.45
N GLY A 103 -13.45 0.85 -8.22
CA GLY A 103 -13.22 -0.22 -7.25
C GLY A 103 -12.46 -1.43 -7.79
N ASP A 104 -12.04 -1.43 -9.06
CA ASP A 104 -11.26 -2.54 -9.63
C ASP A 104 -9.89 -2.63 -8.94
N PHE A 105 -9.77 -3.59 -8.03
CA PHE A 105 -8.56 -3.84 -7.25
C PHE A 105 -7.33 -4.12 -8.14
N ARG A 106 -7.50 -4.85 -9.24
CA ARG A 106 -6.38 -5.19 -10.14
C ARG A 106 -5.91 -3.96 -10.88
N ALA A 107 -6.83 -3.11 -11.33
CA ALA A 107 -6.51 -1.85 -11.98
C ALA A 107 -5.79 -0.90 -11.02
N CYS A 108 -6.34 -0.69 -9.82
CA CYS A 108 -5.73 0.18 -8.80
C CYS A 108 -4.35 -0.33 -8.39
N SER A 109 -4.21 -1.62 -8.07
CA SER A 109 -2.91 -2.21 -7.74
C SER A 109 -1.93 -2.11 -8.92
N GLY A 110 -2.38 -2.46 -10.12
CA GLY A 110 -1.59 -2.32 -11.34
C GLY A 110 -1.04 -0.91 -11.54
N LEU A 111 -1.92 0.10 -11.44
CA LEU A 111 -1.55 1.51 -11.55
C LEU A 111 -0.59 1.93 -10.43
N ALA A 112 -0.86 1.56 -9.18
CA ALA A 112 0.01 1.86 -8.04
C ALA A 112 1.45 1.38 -8.27
N TYR A 113 1.63 0.11 -8.63
CA TYR A 113 2.96 -0.43 -8.91
C TYR A 113 3.59 0.14 -10.19
N SER A 114 2.80 0.69 -11.11
CA SER A 114 3.30 1.39 -12.28
C SER A 114 3.79 2.81 -11.97
N LEU A 115 3.10 3.53 -11.08
CA LEU A 115 3.44 4.90 -10.66
C LEU A 115 4.51 4.94 -9.56
N MET A 116 4.59 3.89 -8.75
CA MET A 116 5.51 3.74 -7.61
C MET A 116 6.45 2.55 -7.85
N PRO A 117 7.43 2.66 -8.77
CA PRO A 117 8.37 1.59 -9.02
C PRO A 117 9.31 1.38 -7.83
N GLY A 118 9.78 0.14 -7.64
CA GLY A 118 10.71 -0.23 -6.57
C GLY A 118 10.14 -1.30 -5.67
N GLU A 119 10.72 -1.42 -4.48
CA GLU A 119 10.35 -2.42 -3.49
C GLU A 119 9.02 -2.07 -2.80
N PRO A 120 8.14 -3.04 -2.52
CA PRO A 120 6.92 -2.78 -1.76
C PRO A 120 7.23 -2.26 -0.35
N TYR A 121 6.30 -1.52 0.24
CA TYR A 121 6.52 -0.82 1.51
C TYR A 121 7.09 -1.73 2.61
N GLY A 122 6.64 -2.98 2.72
CA GLY A 122 7.14 -3.93 3.71
C GLY A 122 8.65 -4.19 3.61
N GLU A 123 9.21 -4.26 2.40
CA GLU A 123 10.66 -4.39 2.20
C GLU A 123 11.40 -3.10 2.56
N VAL A 124 10.80 -1.93 2.30
CA VAL A 124 11.34 -0.64 2.73
C VAL A 124 11.39 -0.55 4.26
N ILE A 125 10.35 -1.01 4.97
CA ILE A 125 10.34 -1.14 6.44
C ILE A 125 11.45 -2.09 6.90
N SER A 126 11.62 -3.25 6.26
CA SER A 126 12.74 -4.16 6.55
C SER A 126 14.12 -3.49 6.42
N ARG A 127 14.29 -2.62 5.41
CA ARG A 127 15.53 -1.84 5.25
C ARG A 127 15.74 -0.81 6.36
N PHE A 128 14.69 -0.14 6.81
CA PHE A 128 14.77 0.73 7.99
C PHE A 128 15.25 -0.05 9.21
N HIS A 129 14.68 -1.22 9.50
CA HIS A 129 15.15 -2.05 10.61
C HIS A 129 16.62 -2.47 10.46
N ALA A 130 17.03 -2.89 9.26
CA ALA A 130 18.41 -3.32 8.99
C ALA A 130 19.42 -2.18 9.14
N HIS A 131 19.04 -0.96 8.78
CA HIS A 131 19.89 0.23 8.83
C HIS A 131 19.92 0.88 10.22
N LEU A 132 18.75 1.19 10.77
CA LEU A 132 18.62 1.90 12.05
C LEU A 132 19.02 1.02 13.22
N LYS A 133 18.75 -0.30 13.14
CA LYS A 133 18.93 -1.26 14.25
C LYS A 133 18.36 -0.69 15.56
N PRO A 134 17.07 -0.32 15.56
CA PRO A 134 16.50 0.50 16.63
C PRO A 134 16.57 -0.24 17.97
N LYS A 135 16.87 0.47 19.06
CA LYS A 135 16.73 -0.07 20.42
C LYS A 135 15.27 -0.20 20.80
N THR A 136 14.44 0.71 20.31
CA THR A 136 12.99 0.76 20.56
C THR A 136 12.22 0.91 19.26
N TYR A 137 11.15 0.14 19.13
CA TYR A 137 10.28 0.18 17.97
C TYR A 137 8.82 0.20 18.40
N ILE A 138 8.01 1.07 17.81
CA ILE A 138 6.56 1.09 18.03
C ILE A 138 5.81 1.06 16.70
N GLU A 139 4.89 0.12 16.59
CA GLU A 139 4.02 -0.05 15.43
C GLU A 139 2.55 0.06 15.85
N ILE A 140 1.80 0.88 15.13
CA ILE A 140 0.35 1.03 15.29
C ILE A 140 -0.32 0.49 14.03
N GLY A 141 -1.24 -0.46 14.22
CA GLY A 141 -1.88 -1.19 13.12
C GLY A 141 -1.07 -2.40 12.68
N ILE A 142 -0.72 -3.28 13.61
CA ILE A 142 0.17 -4.42 13.31
C ILE A 142 -0.48 -5.49 12.44
N GLU A 143 -1.82 -5.56 12.34
CA GLU A 143 -2.59 -6.56 11.60
C GLU A 143 -2.11 -8.01 11.85
N THR A 144 -1.18 -8.50 11.04
CA THR A 144 -0.61 -9.86 11.10
C THR A 144 0.72 -9.96 11.86
N GLY A 145 1.35 -8.84 12.17
CA GLY A 145 2.64 -8.72 12.83
C GLY A 145 3.85 -8.88 11.90
N ILE A 146 3.65 -9.02 10.59
CA ILE A 146 4.75 -9.26 9.62
C ILE A 146 5.79 -8.14 9.64
N THR A 147 5.35 -6.88 9.60
CA THR A 147 6.21 -5.70 9.70
C THR A 147 6.89 -5.63 11.06
N LEU A 148 6.14 -5.88 12.14
CA LEU A 148 6.64 -5.90 13.52
C LEU A 148 7.77 -6.92 13.73
N ALA A 149 7.72 -8.08 13.06
CA ALA A 149 8.72 -9.14 13.17
C ALA A 149 10.10 -8.80 12.57
N ASN A 150 10.23 -7.65 11.89
CA ASN A 150 11.52 -7.12 11.48
C ASN A 150 12.38 -6.64 12.65
N ALA A 151 11.79 -6.34 13.82
CA ALA A 151 12.55 -6.06 15.02
C ALA A 151 13.38 -7.28 15.46
N LYS A 152 14.69 -7.07 15.70
CA LYS A 152 15.64 -8.13 16.11
C LYS A 152 16.27 -7.77 17.45
N PRO A 153 16.71 -8.76 18.27
CA PRO A 153 17.43 -8.46 19.50
C PRO A 153 18.60 -7.48 19.28
N PRO A 154 18.80 -6.48 20.16
CA PRO A 154 18.14 -6.30 21.46
C PRO A 154 16.91 -5.36 21.44
N THR A 155 16.25 -5.12 20.30
CA THR A 155 15.10 -4.20 20.21
C THR A 155 14.00 -4.55 21.20
N ILE A 156 13.40 -3.53 21.83
CA ILE A 156 12.12 -3.59 22.53
C ILE A 156 11.04 -3.08 21.55
N ALA A 157 10.17 -3.98 21.11
CA ALA A 157 9.10 -3.70 20.15
C ALA A 157 7.74 -3.64 20.85
N ILE A 158 6.94 -2.64 20.50
CA ILE A 158 5.56 -2.46 20.96
C ILE A 158 4.65 -2.49 19.74
N GLY A 159 3.70 -3.42 19.72
CA GLY A 159 2.67 -3.52 18.69
C GLY A 159 1.31 -3.18 19.26
N ILE A 160 0.57 -2.28 18.60
CA ILE A 160 -0.76 -1.82 19.04
C ILE A 160 -1.75 -2.05 17.92
N ASP A 161 -2.81 -2.81 18.18
CA ASP A 161 -3.88 -3.07 17.22
C ASP A 161 -5.13 -3.56 17.97
N PRO A 162 -6.36 -3.13 17.63
CA PRO A 162 -7.55 -3.57 18.34
C PRO A 162 -7.88 -5.05 18.17
N LYS A 163 -7.46 -5.70 17.06
CA LYS A 163 -7.78 -7.08 16.70
C LYS A 163 -6.66 -7.75 15.89
N PRO A 164 -5.43 -7.88 16.43
CA PRO A 164 -4.32 -8.47 15.71
C PRO A 164 -4.56 -9.96 15.43
N VAL A 165 -4.13 -10.42 14.26
CA VAL A 165 -4.15 -11.82 13.82
C VAL A 165 -2.70 -12.28 13.58
N ILE A 166 -1.95 -12.43 14.68
CA ILE A 166 -0.53 -12.76 14.62
C ILE A 166 -0.31 -14.13 13.98
N ASN A 167 0.49 -14.15 12.91
CA ASN A 167 0.84 -15.36 12.15
C ASN A 167 2.36 -15.54 11.97
N VAL A 168 3.16 -14.80 12.75
CA VAL A 168 4.63 -14.81 12.74
C VAL A 168 5.20 -15.01 14.14
N GLU A 169 6.48 -15.40 14.20
CA GLU A 169 7.26 -15.42 15.43
C GLU A 169 8.07 -14.12 15.56
N PHE A 170 8.20 -13.62 16.80
CA PHE A 170 9.01 -12.45 17.11
C PHE A 170 10.33 -12.86 17.75
N GLU A 171 11.45 -12.39 17.19
CA GLU A 171 12.78 -12.61 17.77
C GLU A 171 13.14 -11.59 18.86
N ALA A 172 12.69 -10.35 18.70
CA ALA A 172 12.89 -9.26 19.65
C ALA A 172 11.94 -9.36 20.86
N ILE A 173 12.26 -8.63 21.94
CA ILE A 173 11.34 -8.47 23.08
C ILE A 173 10.13 -7.71 22.55
N THR A 174 8.97 -8.37 22.48
CA THR A 174 7.78 -7.81 21.82
C THR A 174 6.58 -7.81 22.77
N LYS A 175 5.98 -6.63 22.96
CA LYS A 175 4.75 -6.44 23.74
C LYS A 175 3.61 -6.09 22.78
N ILE A 176 2.51 -6.84 22.84
CA ILE A 176 1.33 -6.62 21.99
C ILE A 176 0.16 -6.15 22.84
N TYR A 177 -0.45 -5.05 22.41
CA TYR A 177 -1.62 -4.45 23.03
C TYR A 177 -2.82 -4.57 22.09
N SER A 178 -3.75 -5.48 22.42
CA SER A 178 -4.98 -5.73 21.67
C SER A 178 -6.06 -4.65 21.90
N VAL A 179 -5.73 -3.38 21.69
CA VAL A 179 -6.61 -2.22 21.93
C VAL A 179 -6.43 -1.16 20.83
N PRO A 180 -7.41 -0.27 20.62
CA PRO A 180 -7.19 0.94 19.82
C PRO A 180 -6.02 1.79 20.35
N SER A 181 -5.34 2.54 19.48
CA SER A 181 -4.20 3.37 19.89
C SER A 181 -4.57 4.44 20.91
N ASP A 182 -5.73 5.09 20.77
CA ASP A 182 -6.26 6.03 21.77
C ASP A 182 -6.33 5.37 23.16
N ASN A 183 -6.88 4.16 23.26
CA ASN A 183 -6.93 3.41 24.52
C ASN A 183 -5.53 3.07 25.05
N PHE A 184 -4.57 2.75 24.17
CA PHE A 184 -3.20 2.50 24.60
C PHE A 184 -2.60 3.76 25.25
N PHE A 185 -2.63 4.91 24.57
CA PHE A 185 -2.02 6.13 25.06
C PHE A 185 -2.76 6.76 26.25
N GLU A 186 -4.02 6.41 26.49
CA GLU A 186 -4.77 6.79 27.70
C GLU A 186 -4.39 5.96 28.93
N ASN A 187 -4.06 4.68 28.75
CA ASN A 187 -3.94 3.72 29.86
C ASN A 187 -2.51 3.24 30.14
N TYR A 188 -1.58 3.47 29.21
CA TYR A 188 -0.19 3.02 29.30
C TYR A 188 0.75 4.19 29.07
N ASN A 189 1.89 4.17 29.76
CA ASN A 189 2.96 5.14 29.55
C ASN A 189 4.02 4.53 28.62
N LEU A 190 4.16 5.07 27.41
CA LEU A 190 5.07 4.52 26.41
C LEU A 190 6.53 4.46 26.90
N ALA A 191 6.98 5.46 27.67
CA ALA A 191 8.33 5.44 28.24
C ALA A 191 8.50 4.27 29.21
N GLU A 192 7.54 4.01 30.10
CA GLU A 192 7.62 2.86 31.02
C GLU A 192 7.65 1.54 30.25
N GLU A 193 6.86 1.44 29.18
CA GLU A 193 6.82 0.24 28.36
C GLU A 193 8.10 0.00 27.55
N MET A 194 8.85 1.06 27.27
CA MET A 194 10.16 1.05 26.59
C MET A 194 11.35 1.15 27.55
N GLU A 195 11.18 0.83 28.84
CA GLU A 195 12.26 0.90 29.85
C GLU A 195 12.93 2.29 29.95
N HIS A 196 12.11 3.33 29.78
CA HIS A 196 12.46 4.75 29.76
C HIS A 196 13.43 5.17 28.64
N LEU A 197 13.54 4.35 27.59
CA LEU A 197 14.20 4.73 26.35
C LEU A 197 13.26 5.58 25.48
N THR A 198 13.84 6.46 24.67
CA THR A 198 13.12 7.18 23.61
C THR A 198 12.78 6.25 22.46
N VAL A 199 11.83 6.64 21.61
CA VAL A 199 11.50 5.93 20.36
C VAL A 199 12.60 6.14 19.34
N ASP A 200 13.19 5.08 18.79
CA ASP A 200 14.17 5.17 17.69
C ASP A 200 13.47 5.08 16.33
N PHE A 201 12.50 4.16 16.20
CA PHE A 201 11.75 3.94 14.97
C PHE A 201 10.26 3.73 15.27
N SER A 202 9.38 4.28 14.43
CA SER A 202 7.94 4.05 14.50
C SER A 202 7.35 3.84 13.12
N PHE A 203 6.36 2.93 13.03
CA PHE A 203 5.53 2.73 11.85
C PHE A 203 4.04 2.91 12.20
N LEU A 204 3.36 3.81 11.49
CA LEU A 204 1.96 4.17 11.71
C LEU A 204 1.11 3.71 10.51
N ASP A 205 0.28 2.67 10.70
CA ASP A 205 -0.63 2.10 9.70
C ASP A 205 -1.98 1.73 10.35
N GLY A 206 -2.55 2.69 11.09
CA GLY A 206 -3.72 2.50 11.95
C GLY A 206 -5.08 2.64 11.24
N LEU A 207 -5.99 3.45 11.81
CA LEU A 207 -7.41 3.51 11.39
C LEU A 207 -7.67 4.16 10.02
N HIS A 208 -6.64 4.53 9.26
CA HIS A 208 -6.74 5.22 7.96
C HIS A 208 -7.59 6.51 7.98
N LEU A 209 -7.66 7.18 9.14
CA LEU A 209 -8.30 8.48 9.31
C LEU A 209 -7.25 9.52 9.66
N PHE A 210 -7.26 10.66 8.96
CA PHE A 210 -6.30 11.75 9.13
C PHE A 210 -6.11 12.16 10.59
N GLU A 211 -7.20 12.44 11.32
CA GLU A 211 -7.09 12.93 12.68
C GLU A 211 -6.57 11.85 13.64
N GLN A 212 -6.82 10.56 13.35
CA GLN A 212 -6.24 9.49 14.13
C GLN A 212 -4.73 9.39 13.87
N THR A 213 -4.32 9.42 12.59
CA THR A 213 -2.90 9.43 12.22
C THR A 213 -2.17 10.62 12.85
N LEU A 214 -2.79 11.80 12.88
CA LEU A 214 -2.22 12.99 13.50
C LEU A 214 -2.07 12.84 15.02
N LYS A 215 -3.08 12.26 15.71
CA LYS A 215 -2.97 11.94 17.15
C LYS A 215 -1.87 10.92 17.43
N ASP A 216 -1.81 9.86 16.65
CA ASP A 216 -0.82 8.79 16.78
C ASP A 216 0.60 9.37 16.60
N PHE A 217 0.80 10.23 15.59
CA PHE A 217 2.04 10.98 15.39
C PHE A 217 2.41 11.83 16.62
N MET A 218 1.49 12.66 17.12
CA MET A 218 1.73 13.50 18.31
C MET A 218 2.02 12.66 19.56
N ASN A 219 1.39 11.50 19.71
CA ASN A 219 1.61 10.62 20.85
C ASN A 219 3.00 9.95 20.81
N VAL A 220 3.49 9.58 19.63
CA VAL A 220 4.86 9.08 19.43
C VAL A 220 5.89 10.21 19.61
N GLU A 221 5.61 11.41 19.10
CA GLU A 221 6.53 12.54 19.15
C GLU A 221 6.94 12.90 20.59
N LYS A 222 6.02 12.82 21.55
CA LYS A 222 6.28 13.04 23.00
C LYS A 222 7.43 12.21 23.57
N PHE A 223 7.75 11.07 22.95
CA PHE A 223 8.80 10.14 23.38
C PHE A 223 9.96 10.06 22.39
N SER A 224 10.03 11.00 21.46
CA SER A 224 10.99 11.03 20.35
C SER A 224 12.16 11.99 20.60
N THR A 225 13.17 11.85 19.74
CA THR A 225 14.33 12.74 19.62
C THR A 225 14.43 13.23 18.17
N PRO A 226 15.31 14.20 17.86
CA PRO A 226 15.53 14.60 16.46
C PRO A 226 15.97 13.46 15.54
N ASN A 227 16.56 12.40 16.08
CA ASN A 227 17.01 11.22 15.32
C ASN A 227 15.94 10.13 15.18
N THR A 228 14.79 10.29 15.82
CA THR A 228 13.69 9.34 15.68
C THR A 228 13.18 9.37 14.24
N VAL A 229 12.95 8.18 13.68
CA VAL A 229 12.33 8.04 12.37
C VAL A 229 10.88 7.61 12.56
N VAL A 230 9.93 8.41 12.10
CA VAL A 230 8.52 8.03 12.02
C VAL A 230 8.16 7.79 10.57
N VAL A 231 7.64 6.61 10.28
CA VAL A 231 7.12 6.24 8.97
C VAL A 231 5.61 6.06 9.06
N ILE A 232 4.89 6.62 8.10
CA ILE A 232 3.42 6.61 8.04
C ILE A 232 2.99 6.01 6.71
N HIS A 233 2.12 5.02 6.73
CA HIS A 233 1.58 4.41 5.53
C HIS A 233 0.52 5.31 4.86
N ASP A 234 0.08 4.97 3.64
CA ASP A 234 -1.06 5.61 2.98
C ASP A 234 -0.89 7.11 2.67
N CYS A 235 0.34 7.51 2.30
CA CYS A 235 0.69 8.91 2.03
C CYS A 235 0.61 9.34 0.54
N LEU A 236 0.33 8.42 -0.39
CA LEU A 236 0.22 8.62 -1.84
C LEU A 236 -0.99 7.87 -2.42
N PRO A 237 -2.24 8.35 -2.20
CA PRO A 237 -3.42 7.78 -2.84
C PRO A 237 -3.35 7.91 -4.37
N LEU A 238 -4.08 7.08 -5.11
CA LEU A 238 -4.11 7.14 -6.58
C LEU A 238 -5.01 8.26 -7.08
N ASN A 239 -6.19 8.40 -6.49
CA ASN A 239 -7.22 9.35 -6.89
C ASN A 239 -8.19 9.63 -5.73
N THR A 240 -9.20 10.46 -5.99
CA THR A 240 -10.24 10.84 -5.03
C THR A 240 -11.01 9.64 -4.47
N PHE A 241 -11.21 8.59 -5.26
CA PHE A 241 -11.94 7.39 -4.83
C PHE A 241 -11.14 6.56 -3.82
N THR A 242 -9.83 6.34 -4.07
CA THR A 242 -8.97 5.61 -3.12
C THR A 242 -8.65 6.41 -1.86
N ALA A 243 -8.65 7.75 -1.99
CA ALA A 243 -8.42 8.72 -0.92
C ALA A 243 -9.67 9.03 -0.08
N ALA A 244 -10.82 8.42 -0.41
CA ALA A 244 -12.07 8.69 0.27
C ALA A 244 -11.98 8.29 1.74
N ARG A 245 -12.56 9.11 2.62
CA ARG A 245 -12.54 8.86 4.07
C ARG A 245 -13.27 7.59 4.49
N GLU A 246 -14.36 7.24 3.79
CA GLU A 246 -15.05 5.98 3.99
C GLU A 246 -14.48 4.92 3.04
N ARG A 247 -14.32 3.69 3.52
CA ARG A 247 -13.83 2.60 2.69
C ARG A 247 -14.87 2.22 1.62
N GLN A 248 -14.56 2.53 0.37
CA GLN A 248 -15.43 2.24 -0.78
C GLN A 248 -15.00 1.01 -1.59
N SER A 249 -13.77 0.50 -1.39
CA SER A 249 -13.28 -0.67 -2.11
C SER A 249 -12.25 -1.47 -1.32
N ARG A 250 -11.76 -2.56 -1.93
CA ARG A 250 -10.64 -3.33 -1.38
C ARG A 250 -9.33 -2.54 -1.39
N PHE A 251 -9.03 -1.84 -2.49
CA PHE A 251 -7.87 -0.95 -2.60
C PHE A 251 -8.27 0.43 -2.08
N TRP A 252 -7.82 0.77 -0.89
CA TRP A 252 -8.27 1.96 -0.17
C TRP A 252 -7.14 2.47 0.72
N THR A 253 -6.90 3.77 0.63
CA THR A 253 -5.85 4.50 1.37
C THR A 253 -6.44 5.22 2.59
N GLY A 254 -7.74 5.54 2.54
CA GLY A 254 -8.33 6.49 3.49
C GLY A 254 -7.79 7.90 3.27
N ASP A 255 -7.78 8.70 4.32
CA ASP A 255 -7.26 10.06 4.27
C ASP A 255 -5.99 10.40 5.11
N PRO A 256 -5.12 9.45 5.56
CA PRO A 256 -3.85 9.78 6.21
C PRO A 256 -2.92 10.69 5.41
N TRP A 257 -2.95 10.64 4.08
CA TRP A 257 -2.14 11.48 3.18
C TRP A 257 -2.22 12.99 3.48
N LYS A 258 -3.32 13.44 4.10
CA LYS A 258 -3.50 14.83 4.56
C LYS A 258 -2.47 15.26 5.61
N ILE A 259 -1.82 14.31 6.29
CA ILE A 259 -0.72 14.60 7.21
C ILE A 259 0.45 15.30 6.52
N ILE A 260 0.67 15.04 5.23
CA ILE A 260 1.77 15.62 4.48
C ILE A 260 1.62 17.15 4.31
N PRO A 261 0.55 17.69 3.72
CA PRO A 261 0.35 19.13 3.67
C PRO A 261 0.17 19.75 5.07
N CYS A 262 -0.47 19.05 6.02
CA CYS A 262 -0.63 19.51 7.40
C CYS A 262 0.73 19.76 8.08
N LEU A 263 1.64 18.79 8.05
CA LEU A 263 2.96 18.95 8.67
C LEU A 263 3.81 19.99 7.95
N LYS A 264 3.73 20.10 6.61
CA LYS A 264 4.41 21.18 5.87
C LYS A 264 3.98 22.58 6.34
N GLN A 265 2.71 22.74 6.70
CA GLN A 265 2.15 24.02 7.14
C GLN A 265 2.41 24.31 8.62
N TYR A 266 2.10 23.36 9.50
CA TYR A 266 2.14 23.57 10.94
C TYR A 266 3.48 23.21 11.58
N ARG A 267 4.30 22.40 10.92
CA ARG A 267 5.60 21.91 11.42
C ARG A 267 6.70 21.98 10.33
N PRO A 268 6.98 23.17 9.78
CA PRO A 268 8.02 23.34 8.77
C PRO A 268 9.44 23.09 9.32
N ASP A 269 9.58 22.89 10.63
CA ASP A 269 10.81 22.46 11.30
C ASP A 269 11.11 20.96 11.12
N LEU A 270 10.11 20.14 10.78
CA LEU A 270 10.31 18.71 10.53
C LEU A 270 10.94 18.45 9.17
N ASN A 271 11.76 17.38 9.11
CA ASN A 271 12.24 16.84 7.85
C ASN A 271 11.23 15.81 7.36
N LEU A 272 10.47 16.17 6.32
CA LEU A 272 9.38 15.36 5.78
C LEU A 272 9.64 15.00 4.32
N SER A 273 9.57 13.72 3.97
CA SER A 273 9.63 13.23 2.58
C SER A 273 8.64 12.08 2.39
N VAL A 274 8.14 11.85 1.18
CA VAL A 274 7.24 10.72 0.90
C VAL A 274 7.92 9.75 -0.06
N ILE A 275 8.25 8.56 0.43
CA ILE A 275 8.86 7.50 -0.37
C ILE A 275 7.78 6.92 -1.28
N SER A 276 8.08 6.89 -2.59
CA SER A 276 7.22 6.32 -3.64
C SER A 276 7.19 4.79 -3.61
N ALA A 277 6.88 4.21 -2.45
CA ALA A 277 6.80 2.77 -2.22
C ALA A 277 5.38 2.26 -2.47
N PRO A 278 5.17 1.23 -3.31
CA PRO A 278 3.85 0.69 -3.54
C PRO A 278 3.31 -0.07 -2.30
N PRO A 279 1.98 -0.09 -2.09
CA PRO A 279 0.96 0.38 -3.02
C PRO A 279 0.49 1.83 -2.83
N THR A 280 0.82 2.49 -1.72
CA THR A 280 0.20 3.78 -1.35
C THR A 280 1.17 4.78 -0.71
N GLY A 281 2.49 4.57 -0.85
CA GLY A 281 3.53 5.49 -0.39
C GLY A 281 3.78 5.46 1.12
N LEU A 282 4.98 5.87 1.52
CA LEU A 282 5.40 5.97 2.92
C LEU A 282 5.84 7.41 3.24
N GLY A 283 5.13 8.10 4.12
CA GLY A 283 5.58 9.37 4.68
C GLY A 283 6.69 9.12 5.69
N MET A 284 7.88 9.68 5.48
CA MET A 284 9.04 9.58 6.36
C MET A 284 9.31 10.93 7.02
N ILE A 285 9.37 10.94 8.35
CA ILE A 285 9.49 12.14 9.18
C ILE A 285 10.66 11.98 10.16
N THR A 286 11.54 12.98 10.22
CA THR A 286 12.64 13.11 11.19
C THR A 286 12.73 14.54 11.74
N ASN A 287 13.73 14.82 12.60
CA ASN A 287 13.90 16.09 13.31
C ASN A 287 12.75 16.42 14.28
N LEU A 288 12.23 15.40 14.97
CA LEU A 288 11.13 15.53 15.93
C LEU A 288 11.56 16.29 17.19
N ASP A 289 10.58 16.96 17.83
CA ASP A 289 10.73 17.66 19.10
C ASP A 289 9.67 17.18 20.10
N SER A 290 10.10 16.40 21.09
CA SER A 290 9.21 15.86 22.13
C SER A 290 8.58 16.91 23.04
N SER A 291 9.06 18.14 23.01
CA SER A 291 8.46 19.27 23.74
C SER A 291 7.48 20.09 22.89
N SER A 292 7.37 19.80 21.59
CA SER A 292 6.49 20.53 20.68
C SER A 292 5.02 20.37 21.07
N THR A 293 4.32 21.49 21.11
CA THR A 293 2.88 21.58 21.37
C THR A 293 2.12 22.14 20.17
N VAL A 294 2.80 22.48 19.07
CA VAL A 294 2.23 23.23 17.95
C VAL A 294 0.99 22.55 17.36
N LEU A 295 1.05 21.24 17.12
CA LEU A 295 -0.09 20.49 16.56
C LEU A 295 -1.25 20.38 17.55
N HIS A 296 -0.94 20.22 18.84
CA HIS A 296 -1.95 20.18 19.90
C HIS A 296 -2.64 21.53 20.08
N ASP A 297 -1.87 22.62 20.11
CA ASP A 297 -2.38 23.97 20.32
C ASP A 297 -3.22 24.46 19.12
N ASN A 298 -2.95 23.92 17.92
CA ASN A 298 -3.71 24.20 16.70
C ASN A 298 -4.72 23.10 16.34
N TRP A 299 -4.99 22.14 17.24
CA TRP A 299 -5.78 20.95 16.95
C TRP A 299 -7.10 21.26 16.24
N GLN A 300 -7.92 22.18 16.80
CA GLN A 300 -9.21 22.51 16.20
C GLN A 300 -9.08 23.16 14.82
N ALA A 301 -8.12 24.08 14.64
CA ALA A 301 -7.90 24.74 13.35
C ALA A 301 -7.45 23.74 12.27
N ILE A 302 -6.59 22.79 12.64
CA ILE A 302 -6.16 21.70 11.77
C ILE A 302 -7.35 20.81 11.37
N LEU A 303 -8.22 20.46 12.32
CA LEU A 303 -9.41 19.65 12.00
C LEU A 303 -10.35 20.37 11.05
N ASP A 304 -10.65 21.65 11.31
CA ASP A 304 -11.52 22.46 10.47
C ASP A 304 -10.97 22.63 9.04
N GLU A 305 -9.65 22.61 8.87
CA GLU A 305 -8.98 22.77 7.58
C GLU A 305 -8.85 21.45 6.80
N TYR A 306 -8.47 20.35 7.44
CA TYR A 306 -8.07 19.13 6.75
C TYR A 306 -9.07 17.97 6.80
N VAL A 307 -9.94 17.87 7.81
CA VAL A 307 -10.87 16.72 7.90
C VAL A 307 -11.75 16.64 6.65
N ASP A 308 -12.27 17.77 6.19
CA ASP A 308 -13.13 17.84 4.99
C ASP A 308 -12.35 18.16 3.71
N MET A 309 -11.01 18.18 3.75
CA MET A 309 -10.18 18.39 2.55
C MET A 309 -10.38 17.25 1.56
N GLU A 310 -10.77 17.60 0.33
CA GLU A 310 -10.90 16.65 -0.78
C GLU A 310 -9.55 16.42 -1.48
N TYR A 311 -9.37 15.22 -2.03
CA TYR A 311 -8.21 14.91 -2.86
C TYR A 311 -8.42 15.47 -4.27
N THR A 312 -7.73 16.55 -4.59
CA THR A 312 -7.79 17.25 -5.89
C THR A 312 -6.41 17.45 -6.54
N VAL A 313 -5.39 16.73 -6.06
CA VAL A 313 -4.00 16.89 -6.54
C VAL A 313 -3.87 16.29 -7.94
N ALA A 314 -3.51 17.12 -8.93
CA ALA A 314 -3.24 16.68 -10.29
C ALA A 314 -1.96 15.82 -10.35
N GLU A 315 -1.86 14.89 -11.30
CA GLU A 315 -0.77 13.91 -11.36
C GLU A 315 0.60 14.60 -11.49
N GLU A 316 0.68 15.65 -12.29
CA GLU A 316 1.86 16.50 -12.50
C GLU A 316 2.31 17.28 -11.26
N ASP A 317 1.41 17.56 -10.31
CA ASP A 317 1.71 18.33 -9.11
C ASP A 317 2.08 17.45 -7.92
N ARG A 318 1.83 16.13 -8.00
CA ARG A 318 2.03 15.17 -6.90
C ARG A 318 3.42 15.23 -6.30
N GLU A 319 4.46 15.30 -7.14
CA GLU A 319 5.85 15.30 -6.70
C GLU A 319 6.13 16.45 -5.72
N SER A 320 5.71 17.66 -6.09
CA SER A 320 5.90 18.87 -5.27
C SER A 320 4.97 18.93 -4.06
N PHE A 321 3.73 18.48 -4.23
CA PHE A 321 2.72 18.50 -3.19
C PHE A 321 3.12 17.59 -2.02
N PHE A 322 3.52 16.35 -2.34
CA PHE A 322 3.89 15.34 -1.35
C PHE A 322 5.37 15.34 -0.96
N ASN A 323 6.23 16.11 -1.64
CA ASN A 323 7.68 16.00 -1.49
C ASN A 323 8.17 14.55 -1.73
N ILE A 324 7.82 14.02 -2.91
CA ILE A 324 8.06 12.62 -3.26
C ILE A 324 9.55 12.37 -3.45
N VAL A 325 10.02 11.24 -2.93
CA VAL A 325 11.35 10.71 -3.18
C VAL A 325 11.24 9.35 -3.87
N ILE A 326 12.13 9.12 -4.82
CA ILE A 326 12.21 7.85 -5.53
C ILE A 326 12.54 6.72 -4.55
N ASN A 327 11.93 5.55 -4.79
CA ASN A 327 12.05 4.40 -3.92
C ASN A 327 13.32 3.60 -4.23
N ASP A 328 14.46 4.21 -3.92
CA ASP A 328 15.75 3.54 -3.87
C ASP A 328 16.46 3.86 -2.55
N TRP A 329 17.15 2.86 -2.00
CA TRP A 329 17.73 2.98 -0.68
C TRP A 329 18.79 4.09 -0.56
N PRO A 330 19.72 4.29 -1.52
CA PRO A 330 20.64 5.43 -1.49
C PRO A 330 19.96 6.79 -1.35
N THR A 331 18.89 7.06 -2.11
CA THR A 331 18.15 8.33 -2.03
C THR A 331 17.42 8.48 -0.70
N ILE A 332 16.82 7.40 -0.20
CA ILE A 332 16.15 7.40 1.12
C ILE A 332 17.16 7.71 2.23
N LEU A 333 18.37 7.14 2.18
CA LEU A 333 19.43 7.41 3.15
C LEU A 333 19.92 8.86 3.14
N ASP A 334 20.04 9.48 1.96
CA ASP A 334 20.44 10.89 1.86
C ASP A 334 19.44 11.79 2.59
N ARG A 335 18.14 11.48 2.49
CA ARG A 335 17.08 12.21 3.21
C ARG A 335 17.08 11.99 4.70
N LEU A 336 17.46 10.81 5.18
CA LEU A 336 17.60 10.53 6.62
C LEU A 336 18.75 11.28 7.29
N GLN A 337 19.73 11.74 6.50
CA GLN A 337 20.93 12.44 6.99
C GLN A 337 20.79 13.97 6.97
N GLN A 338 19.74 14.48 6.32
CA GLN A 338 19.33 15.89 6.34
C GLN A 338 18.55 16.16 7.62
#